data_AF-A0A0D0QMU0-F1
#
_entry.id   AF-A0A0D0QMU0-F1
#
_cell.length_a   1.000
_cell.length_b   1.000
_cell.length_c   1.000
_cell.angle_alpha   90.00
_cell.angle_beta   90.00
_cell.angle_gamma   90.00
#
_symmetry.space_group_name_H-M   'P 1'
#
loop_
_entity.id
_entity.type
_entity.pdbx_description
1 polymer ?
#
loop_
_entity_poly.entity_id
_entity_poly.type
_entity_poly.pdbx_seq_one_letter_code
_entity_poly.pdbx_strand_id
1 'polypeptide(L)'
;MDIKTSPSNYEQISKNPLATSKILESVDFLLTNPISYEFRTTVTKELHSKKEILEIGKWINGCKTYALQNYKDSPNVLTHFHPHTKETLESFAHSLKPFVEHIVIR
;
A
#
# COMPACT_ATOMS: atom_id res chain seq x y z
N MET A 1 4.82 7.26 -4.11
CA MET A 1 5.66 6.21 -3.52
C MET A 1 4.90 4.89 -3.48
N ASP A 2 5.58 3.78 -3.80
CA ASP A 2 4.97 2.45 -3.84
C ASP A 2 5.14 1.76 -2.47
N ILE A 3 4.05 1.54 -1.77
CA ILE A 3 3.95 0.84 -0.49
C ILE A 3 3.72 -0.65 -0.76
N LYS A 4 4.51 -1.51 -0.11
CA LYS A 4 4.51 -2.95 -0.36
C LYS A 4 3.69 -3.76 0.65
N THR A 5 3.55 -3.27 1.88
CA THR A 5 2.91 -3.97 3.01
C THR A 5 2.74 -2.97 4.17
N SER A 6 2.21 -3.40 5.31
CA SER A 6 2.12 -2.61 6.53
C SER A 6 3.52 -2.33 7.13
N PRO A 7 3.69 -1.24 7.91
CA PRO A 7 4.98 -0.92 8.53
C PRO A 7 5.57 -2.07 9.36
N SER A 8 4.71 -2.89 10.01
CA SER A 8 5.13 -4.03 10.84
C SER A 8 5.71 -5.20 10.03
N ASN A 9 5.29 -5.35 8.77
CA ASN A 9 5.71 -6.47 7.91
C ASN A 9 6.88 -6.12 6.98
N TYR A 10 7.29 -4.85 6.88
CA TYR A 10 8.35 -4.43 5.96
C TYR A 10 9.70 -5.10 6.21
N GLU A 11 10.09 -5.26 7.47
CA GLU A 11 11.37 -5.89 7.80
C GLU A 11 11.38 -7.36 7.36
N GLN A 12 10.26 -8.06 7.56
CA GLN A 12 10.09 -9.45 7.14
C GLN A 12 10.17 -9.62 5.63
N ILE A 13 9.55 -8.72 4.86
CA ILE A 13 9.54 -8.80 3.39
C ILE A 13 10.85 -8.32 2.77
N SER A 14 11.37 -7.18 3.24
CA SER A 14 12.60 -6.60 2.69
C SER A 14 13.84 -7.40 3.05
N LYS A 15 13.80 -8.16 4.16
CA LYS A 15 14.95 -8.82 4.78
C LYS A 15 16.15 -7.87 4.96
N ASN A 16 15.87 -6.57 5.07
CA ASN A 16 16.87 -5.51 5.16
C ASN A 16 16.37 -4.36 6.06
N PRO A 17 16.77 -4.35 7.35
CA PRO A 17 16.32 -3.34 8.31
C PRO A 17 16.68 -1.89 7.92
N LEU A 18 17.84 -1.69 7.27
CA LEU A 18 18.26 -0.36 6.80
C LEU A 18 17.40 0.15 5.64
N ALA A 19 16.82 -0.75 4.84
CA ALA A 19 15.85 -0.37 3.81
C ALA A 19 14.52 0.02 4.44
N THR A 20 14.07 -0.71 5.48
CA THR A 20 12.83 -0.38 6.21
C THR A 20 12.88 1.02 6.81
N SER A 21 13.95 1.39 7.51
CA SER A 21 14.04 2.73 8.15
C SER A 21 13.95 3.88 7.13
N LYS A 22 14.63 3.76 5.98
CA LYS A 22 14.56 4.75 4.90
C LYS A 22 13.19 4.86 4.26
N ILE A 23 12.45 3.75 4.18
CA ILE A 23 11.07 3.74 3.70
C ILE A 23 10.16 4.49 4.67
N LEU A 24 10.30 4.25 5.97
CA LEU A 24 9.55 4.97 7.00
C LEU A 24 9.82 6.49 6.93
N GLU A 25 11.09 6.88 6.88
CA GLU A 25 11.50 8.28 6.73
C GLU A 25 10.93 8.94 5.46
N SER A 26 10.92 8.21 4.34
CA SER A 26 10.36 8.71 3.08
C SER A 26 8.84 8.93 3.16
N VAL A 27 8.11 8.06 3.87
CA VAL A 27 6.68 8.23 4.09
C VAL A 27 6.42 9.46 4.95
N ASP A 28 7.12 9.61 6.07
CA ASP A 28 6.99 10.76 6.96
C ASP A 28 7.28 12.07 6.23
N PHE A 29 8.35 12.10 5.43
CA PHE A 29 8.70 13.25 4.60
C PHE A 29 7.59 13.60 3.60
N LEU A 30 7.05 12.62 2.87
CA LEU A 30 5.98 12.88 1.88
C LEU A 30 4.70 13.38 2.55
N LEU A 31 4.36 12.88 3.74
CA LEU A 31 3.19 13.34 4.50
C LEU A 31 3.28 14.82 4.91
N THR A 32 4.47 15.43 4.92
CA THR A 32 4.63 16.89 5.09
C THR A 32 4.14 17.71 3.88
N ASN A 33 3.70 17.04 2.80
CA ASN A 33 3.24 17.62 1.55
C ASN A 33 4.23 18.60 0.88
N PRO A 34 5.52 18.25 0.73
CA PRO A 34 6.50 19.15 0.13
C PRO A 34 6.29 19.33 -1.38
N ILE A 35 5.65 18.34 -2.01
CA ILE A 35 5.31 18.29 -3.44
C ILE A 35 3.98 17.55 -3.63
N SER A 36 3.47 17.51 -4.87
CA SER A 36 2.39 16.59 -5.23
C SER A 36 2.92 15.15 -5.30
N TYR A 37 2.23 14.20 -4.68
CA TYR A 37 2.58 12.79 -4.68
C TYR A 37 1.34 11.91 -4.56
N GLU A 38 1.53 10.63 -4.85
CA GLU A 38 0.54 9.58 -4.67
C GLU A 38 1.22 8.42 -3.94
N PHE A 39 0.56 7.83 -2.94
CA PHE A 39 0.92 6.49 -2.47
C PHE A 39 0.21 5.43 -3.32
N ARG A 40 0.85 4.29 -3.56
CA ARG A 40 0.23 3.16 -4.27
C ARG A 40 0.60 1.85 -3.60
N THR A 41 -0.30 0.88 -3.63
CA THR A 41 0.01 -0.51 -3.29
C THR A 41 -0.46 -1.45 -4.40
N THR A 42 0.40 -2.39 -4.80
CA THR A 42 -0.01 -3.52 -5.65
C THR A 42 -0.61 -4.61 -4.77
N VAL A 43 -1.92 -4.73 -4.76
CA VAL A 43 -2.70 -5.55 -3.84
C VAL A 43 -2.74 -7.00 -4.33
N THR A 44 -2.39 -7.93 -3.43
CA THR A 44 -2.36 -9.39 -3.64
C THR A 44 -3.05 -10.09 -2.48
N LYS A 45 -3.59 -11.30 -2.69
CA LYS A 45 -4.22 -12.08 -1.61
C LYS A 45 -3.24 -12.53 -0.53
N GLU A 46 -1.98 -12.74 -0.89
CA GLU A 46 -0.94 -13.30 -0.04
C GLU A 46 -0.41 -12.27 0.96
N LEU A 47 -0.31 -11.01 0.55
CA LEU A 47 0.28 -9.95 1.36
C LEU A 47 -0.78 -9.01 1.93
N HIS A 48 -1.94 -8.88 1.29
CA HIS A 48 -2.88 -7.81 1.59
C HIS A 48 -4.24 -8.34 2.03
N SER A 49 -4.39 -8.51 3.33
CA SER A 49 -5.69 -8.69 3.98
C SER A 49 -6.35 -7.34 4.29
N LYS A 50 -7.63 -7.34 4.67
CA LYS A 50 -8.30 -6.12 5.17
C LYS A 50 -7.54 -5.47 6.34
N LYS A 51 -6.99 -6.30 7.24
CA LYS A 51 -6.18 -5.84 8.37
C LYS A 51 -4.94 -5.10 7.87
N GLU A 52 -4.23 -5.71 6.92
CA GLU A 52 -3.01 -5.12 6.34
C GLU A 52 -3.28 -3.76 5.71
N ILE A 53 -4.35 -3.69 4.89
CA ILE A 53 -4.74 -2.45 4.24
C ILE A 53 -5.08 -1.36 5.26
N LEU A 54 -5.77 -1.71 6.35
CA LEU A 54 -6.07 -0.76 7.43
C LEU A 54 -4.80 -0.28 8.15
N GLU A 55 -3.83 -1.16 8.37
CA GLU A 55 -2.53 -0.77 8.96
C GLU A 55 -1.77 0.19 8.04
N ILE A 56 -1.75 -0.08 6.72
CA ILE A 56 -1.19 0.86 5.75
C ILE A 56 -1.94 2.20 5.81
N GLY A 57 -3.27 2.19 5.77
CA GLY A 57 -4.09 3.39 5.82
C GLY A 57 -3.81 4.26 7.04
N LYS A 58 -3.72 3.66 8.22
CA LYS A 58 -3.35 4.38 9.45
C LYS A 58 -1.96 5.00 9.38
N TRP A 59 -1.01 4.29 8.77
CA TRP A 59 0.35 4.77 8.63
C TRP A 59 0.47 5.95 7.68
N ILE A 60 -0.23 5.92 6.54
CA ILE A 60 -0.24 7.02 5.56
C ILE A 60 -1.38 8.03 5.79
N ASN A 61 -1.90 8.09 7.02
CA ASN A 61 -3.02 8.96 7.37
C ASN A 61 -2.73 10.43 7.04
N GLY A 62 -3.65 11.09 6.34
CA GLY A 62 -3.49 12.47 5.88
C GLY A 62 -2.85 12.61 4.49
N CYS A 63 -2.53 11.51 3.81
CA CYS A 63 -2.12 11.58 2.42
C CYS A 63 -3.29 11.98 1.50
N LYS A 64 -2.96 12.70 0.41
CA LYS A 64 -3.96 13.19 -0.56
C LYS A 64 -4.51 12.10 -1.46
N THR A 65 -3.64 11.20 -1.94
CA THR A 65 -4.03 10.16 -2.90
C THR A 65 -3.39 8.83 -2.56
N TYR A 66 -4.23 7.79 -2.49
CA TYR A 66 -3.79 6.41 -2.34
C TYR A 66 -4.42 5.51 -3.40
N ALA A 67 -3.59 4.85 -4.19
CA ALA A 67 -4.02 3.95 -5.25
C ALA A 67 -3.89 2.48 -4.86
N LEU A 68 -5.01 1.77 -4.87
CA LEU A 68 -5.08 0.32 -4.76
C LEU A 68 -5.01 -0.28 -6.17
N GLN A 69 -3.83 -0.73 -6.56
CA GLN A 69 -3.61 -1.38 -7.85
C GLN A 69 -3.79 -2.89 -7.70
N ASN A 70 -4.74 -3.49 -8.38
CA ASN A 70 -4.89 -4.94 -8.35
C ASN A 70 -3.68 -5.60 -9.01
N TYR A 71 -3.17 -6.67 -8.41
CA TYR A 71 -2.15 -7.47 -9.05
C TYR A 71 -2.66 -8.07 -10.37
N LYS A 72 -1.78 -8.20 -11.35
CA LYS A 72 -2.06 -8.92 -12.59
C LYS A 72 -0.90 -9.86 -12.84
N ASP A 73 -1.21 -11.15 -12.87
CA ASP A 73 -0.23 -12.18 -13.15
C ASP A 73 0.31 -12.04 -14.59
N SER A 74 1.59 -12.35 -14.78
CA SER A 74 2.20 -12.34 -16.11
C SER A 74 3.38 -13.31 -16.18
N PRO A 75 3.75 -13.80 -17.38
CA PRO A 75 4.87 -14.73 -17.53
C PRO A 75 6.23 -14.21 -17.02
N ASN A 76 6.37 -12.89 -16.81
CA ASN A 76 7.61 -12.25 -16.42
C ASN A 76 7.71 -11.97 -14.91
N VAL A 77 6.75 -12.42 -14.10
CA VAL A 77 6.83 -12.28 -12.63
C VAL A 77 7.72 -13.39 -12.05
N LEU A 78 8.54 -13.03 -11.05
CA LEU A 78 9.39 -14.00 -10.35
C LEU A 78 8.59 -14.90 -9.40
N THR A 79 7.48 -14.37 -8.88
CA THR A 79 6.58 -15.07 -7.96
C THR A 79 5.14 -14.79 -8.39
N HIS A 80 4.36 -15.85 -8.54
CA HIS A 80 2.94 -15.77 -8.86
C HIS A 80 2.13 -15.49 -7.60
N PHE A 81 1.29 -14.46 -7.68
CA PHE A 81 0.35 -14.09 -6.63
C PHE A 81 -1.06 -14.05 -7.18
N HIS A 82 -2.04 -13.95 -6.28
CA HIS A 82 -3.44 -13.92 -6.69
C HIS A 82 -4.02 -12.51 -6.58
N PRO A 83 -4.74 -12.04 -7.62
CA PRO A 83 -5.50 -10.81 -7.55
C PRO A 83 -6.67 -10.93 -6.57
N HIS A 84 -7.11 -9.80 -6.05
CA HIS A 84 -8.41 -9.71 -5.36
C HIS A 84 -9.53 -9.49 -6.36
N THR A 85 -10.78 -9.73 -5.92
CA THR A 85 -11.95 -9.34 -6.70
C THR A 85 -12.19 -7.84 -6.62
N LYS A 86 -12.94 -7.29 -7.57
CA LYS A 86 -13.29 -5.86 -7.59
C LYS A 86 -14.03 -5.46 -6.30
N GLU A 87 -14.98 -6.26 -5.86
CA GLU A 87 -15.79 -6.03 -4.65
C GLU A 87 -14.91 -5.99 -3.40
N THR A 88 -13.85 -6.83 -3.36
CA THR A 88 -12.90 -6.84 -2.25
C THR A 88 -12.07 -5.55 -2.23
N LEU A 89 -11.60 -5.08 -3.39
CA LEU A 89 -10.87 -3.80 -3.50
C LEU A 89 -11.76 -2.61 -3.14
N GLU A 90 -13.02 -2.63 -3.54
CA GLU A 90 -14.00 -1.60 -3.14
C GLU A 90 -14.24 -1.59 -1.63
N SER A 91 -14.31 -2.78 -1.00
CA SER A 91 -14.39 -2.91 0.46
C SER A 91 -13.15 -2.35 1.17
N PHE A 92 -11.97 -2.60 0.60
CA PHE A 92 -10.71 -2.04 1.09
C PHE A 92 -10.70 -0.52 0.98
N ALA A 93 -11.03 0.03 -0.19
CA ALA A 93 -11.14 1.47 -0.41
C ALA A 93 -12.15 2.12 0.54
N HIS A 94 -13.31 1.51 0.74
CA HIS A 94 -14.30 2.01 1.71
C HIS A 94 -13.72 2.10 3.13
N SER A 95 -12.96 1.09 3.53
CA SER A 95 -12.34 1.02 4.87
C SER A 95 -11.24 2.08 5.07
N LEU A 96 -10.70 2.63 3.99
CA LEU A 96 -9.61 3.63 4.01
C LEU A 96 -10.10 5.09 4.02
N LYS A 97 -11.37 5.34 3.75
CA LYS A 97 -11.96 6.69 3.75
C LYS A 97 -11.67 7.54 5.00
N PRO A 98 -11.56 6.97 6.21
CA PRO A 98 -11.20 7.76 7.38
C PRO A 98 -9.75 8.30 7.39
N PHE A 99 -8.86 7.77 6.53
CA PHE A 99 -7.43 8.08 6.57
C PHE A 99 -6.91 8.81 5.32
N VAL A 100 -7.60 8.69 4.19
CA VAL A 100 -7.13 9.16 2.88
C VAL A 100 -8.25 9.94 2.17
N GLU A 101 -7.89 11.09 1.60
CA GLU A 101 -8.83 11.98 0.91
C GLU A 101 -9.32 11.39 -0.43
N HIS A 102 -8.40 10.95 -1.28
CA HIS A 102 -8.72 10.37 -2.58
C HIS A 102 -8.18 8.96 -2.72
N ILE A 103 -9.07 8.01 -3.02
CA ILE A 103 -8.70 6.61 -3.22
C ILE A 103 -9.02 6.22 -4.66
N VAL A 104 -8.03 5.64 -5.34
CA VAL A 104 -8.16 5.17 -6.72
C VAL A 104 -8.00 3.66 -6.73
N ILE A 105 -8.94 2.95 -7.37
CA ILE A 105 -8.79 1.52 -7.67
C ILE A 105 -8.38 1.40 -9.14
N ARG A 106 -7.32 0.65 -9.43
CA ARG A 106 -6.84 0.41 -10.80
C ARG A 106 -6.34 -1.01 -11.01
#